data_AF-A0A7G6XTZ4-F1
#
_entry.id   AF-A0A7G6XTZ4-F1
#
_cell.length_a   1.000
_cell.length_b   1.000
_cell.length_c   1.000
_cell.angle_alpha   90.00
_cell.angle_beta   90.00
_cell.angle_gamma   90.00
#
_symmetry.space_group_name_H-M   'P 1'
#
loop_
_entity.id
_entity.type
_entity.pdbx_description
1 polymer ?
#
loop_
_entity_poly.entity_id
_entity_poly.type
_entity_poly.pdbx_seq_one_letter_code
_entity_poly.pdbx_strand_id
1 'polypeptide(L)'
;MAPHDSLPDDPDRGDGSGSTLTDFSVDLTSLEVLRRAQVMQALGPDWDPIEVLQGEEAAYDLLYSGLDSEQQRLYDELVAAGVLPVRGGGHAAP
;
A
#
# COMPACT_ATOMS: atom_id res chain seq x y z
N MET A 1 67.54 -19.65 -2.02
CA MET A 1 68.05 -19.83 -0.64
C MET A 1 67.83 -18.49 0.03
N ALA A 2 66.73 -18.24 0.74
CA ALA A 2 66.09 -19.01 1.80
C ALA A 2 64.61 -19.34 1.52
N PRO A 3 64.04 -20.38 2.17
CA PRO A 3 62.63 -20.74 2.05
C PRO A 3 61.77 -19.74 2.82
N HIS A 4 60.62 -19.37 2.24
CA HIS A 4 59.61 -18.62 2.96
C HIS A 4 58.98 -19.57 3.99
N ASP A 5 59.18 -19.19 5.24
CA ASP A 5 58.65 -19.79 6.45
C ASP A 5 57.16 -20.14 6.26
N SER A 6 56.82 -21.40 6.44
CA SER A 6 55.42 -21.84 6.45
C SER A 6 54.76 -21.19 7.66
N LEU A 7 53.76 -20.32 7.43
CA LEU A 7 52.93 -19.84 8.52
C LEU A 7 52.35 -21.06 9.26
N PRO A 8 52.31 -21.03 10.61
CA PRO A 8 51.59 -22.05 11.36
C PRO A 8 50.15 -22.05 10.88
N ASP A 9 49.64 -23.25 10.61
CA ASP A 9 48.24 -23.51 10.29
C ASP A 9 47.42 -22.92 11.44
N ASP A 10 46.83 -21.74 11.22
CA ASP A 10 46.02 -21.05 12.21
C ASP A 10 44.67 -21.76 12.24
N PRO A 11 44.38 -22.59 13.27
CA PRO A 11 43.14 -23.35 13.32
C PRO A 11 41.92 -22.43 13.50
N ASP A 12 42.17 -21.12 13.72
CA ASP A 12 41.15 -20.09 13.88
C ASP A 12 40.92 -19.27 12.61
N ARG A 13 41.30 -19.79 11.43
CA ARG A 13 40.52 -19.50 10.22
C ARG A 13 39.19 -20.23 10.36
N GLY A 14 38.40 -19.80 11.34
CA GLY A 14 37.06 -20.27 11.59
C GLY A 14 36.36 -20.31 10.25
N ASP A 15 36.03 -21.54 9.85
CA ASP A 15 35.16 -21.84 8.72
C ASP A 15 34.19 -20.70 8.61
N GLY A 16 34.32 -19.91 7.53
CA GLY A 16 33.53 -18.71 7.34
C GLY A 16 32.11 -19.13 7.60
N SER A 17 31.59 -18.78 8.79
CA SER A 17 30.41 -19.43 9.36
C SER A 17 29.34 -19.15 8.34
N GLY A 18 29.06 -20.18 7.53
CA GLY A 18 28.19 -20.05 6.40
C GLY A 18 26.91 -19.55 7.02
N SER A 19 26.56 -18.30 6.73
CA SER A 19 25.29 -17.74 7.18
C SER A 19 24.25 -18.69 6.62
N THR A 20 23.78 -19.60 7.45
CA THR A 20 22.78 -20.59 7.08
C THR A 20 21.54 -19.76 6.83
N LEU A 21 21.21 -19.53 5.56
CA LEU A 21 19.99 -18.85 5.17
C LEU A 21 18.82 -19.64 5.76
N THR A 22 18.15 -19.03 6.73
CA THR A 22 16.90 -19.54 7.27
C THR A 22 15.80 -19.21 6.27
N ASP A 23 14.99 -20.21 5.94
CA ASP A 23 13.80 -19.99 5.11
C ASP A 23 12.85 -19.02 5.81
N PHE A 24 12.52 -17.92 5.12
CA PHE A 24 11.64 -16.87 5.61
C PHE A 24 10.45 -16.76 4.68
N SER A 25 9.33 -17.28 5.14
CA SER A 25 8.04 -17.20 4.46
C SER A 25 7.07 -16.38 5.31
N VAL A 26 6.30 -15.50 4.65
CA VAL A 26 5.29 -14.67 5.29
C VAL A 26 3.94 -14.91 4.62
N ASP A 27 2.95 -15.28 5.42
CA ASP A 27 1.57 -15.36 4.96
C ASP A 27 0.92 -13.97 4.96
N LEU A 28 0.89 -13.34 3.78
CA LEU A 28 0.27 -12.04 3.59
C LEU A 28 -1.26 -12.07 3.73
N THR A 29 -1.91 -13.21 3.52
CA THR A 29 -3.37 -13.32 3.66
C THR A 29 -3.75 -13.19 5.13
N SER A 30 -3.06 -13.90 6.02
CA SER A 30 -3.28 -13.76 7.47
C SER A 30 -2.94 -12.35 7.97
N LEU A 31 -1.86 -11.74 7.46
CA LEU A 31 -1.50 -10.37 7.83
C LEU A 31 -2.51 -9.33 7.35
N GLU A 32 -3.11 -9.49 6.18
CA GLU A 32 -4.14 -8.57 5.69
C GLU A 32 -5.42 -8.68 6.54
N VAL A 33 -5.81 -9.88 6.97
CA VAL A 33 -6.93 -10.06 7.90
C VAL A 33 -6.64 -9.34 9.23
N LEU A 34 -5.43 -9.48 9.77
CA LEU A 34 -5.02 -8.78 10.99
C LEU A 34 -5.01 -7.27 10.82
N ARG A 35 -4.47 -6.77 9.70
CA ARG A 35 -4.47 -5.34 9.37
C ARG A 35 -5.89 -4.80 9.32
N ARG A 36 -6.82 -5.47 8.63
CA ARG A 36 -8.23 -5.04 8.57
C ARG A 36 -8.87 -5.02 9.95
N ALA A 37 -8.66 -6.04 10.77
CA ALA A 37 -9.17 -6.08 12.13
C ALA A 37 -8.64 -4.91 12.99
N GLN A 38 -7.35 -4.60 12.88
CA GLN A 38 -6.74 -3.45 13.57
C GLN A 38 -7.30 -2.12 13.08
N VAL A 39 -7.51 -1.95 11.77
CA VAL A 39 -8.14 -0.75 11.21
C VAL A 39 -9.57 -0.59 11.74
N MET A 40 -10.38 -1.66 11.72
CA MET A 40 -11.75 -1.61 12.26
C MET A 40 -11.75 -1.25 13.75
N GLN A 41 -10.81 -1.77 14.55
CA GLN A 41 -10.68 -1.39 15.96
C GLN A 41 -10.26 0.06 16.14
N ALA A 42 -9.37 0.59 15.29
CA ALA A 42 -8.92 1.98 15.36
C ALA A 42 -10.01 2.99 14.98
N LEU A 43 -10.91 2.64 14.04
CA LEU A 43 -12.07 3.45 13.67
C LEU A 43 -13.08 3.54 14.81
N GLY A 44 -13.21 2.48 15.61
CA GLY A 44 -14.07 2.46 16.79
C GLY A 44 -15.55 2.25 16.48
N PRO A 45 -16.39 2.10 17.53
CA PRO A 45 -17.80 1.74 17.40
C PRO A 45 -18.68 2.87 16.85
N ASP A 46 -18.22 4.12 16.94
CA ASP A 46 -18.98 5.30 16.50
C ASP A 46 -18.71 5.65 15.02
N TRP A 47 -17.85 4.88 14.33
CA TRP A 47 -17.58 5.11 12.93
C TRP A 47 -18.78 4.73 12.05
N ASP A 48 -19.37 5.73 11.39
CA ASP A 48 -20.41 5.54 10.38
C ASP A 48 -19.79 5.55 8.96
N PRO A 49 -19.65 4.38 8.30
CA PRO A 49 -19.10 4.31 6.96
C PRO A 49 -19.97 5.03 5.92
N ILE A 50 -21.29 5.14 6.16
CA ILE A 50 -22.20 5.82 5.24
C ILE A 50 -22.02 7.34 5.32
N GLU A 51 -21.88 7.88 6.53
CA GLU A 51 -21.57 9.30 6.73
C GLU A 51 -20.27 9.69 6.03
N VAL A 52 -19.21 8.87 6.17
CA VAL A 52 -17.93 9.13 5.52
C VAL A 52 -18.05 9.11 3.99
N LEU A 53 -18.75 8.12 3.42
CA LEU A 53 -18.97 8.06 1.97
C LEU A 53 -19.78 9.26 1.45
N GLN A 54 -20.79 9.70 2.20
CA GLN A 54 -21.57 10.89 1.84
C GLN A 54 -20.73 12.17 1.91
N GLY A 55 -19.87 12.28 2.92
CA GLY A 55 -18.93 13.39 3.04
C GLY A 55 -17.92 13.45 1.89
N GLU A 56 -17.44 12.30 1.44
CA GLU A 56 -16.57 12.20 0.27
C GLU A 56 -17.27 12.64 -1.02
N GLU A 57 -18.49 12.16 -1.29
CA GLU A 57 -19.27 12.58 -2.46
C GLU A 57 -19.54 14.10 -2.44
N ALA A 58 -19.90 14.65 -1.27
CA ALA A 58 -20.11 16.09 -1.11
C ALA A 58 -18.82 16.91 -1.36
N ALA A 59 -17.66 16.38 -0.98
CA ALA A 59 -16.37 17.02 -1.26
C ALA A 59 -16.03 16.97 -2.75
N TYR A 60 -16.27 15.85 -3.44
CA TYR A 60 -16.12 15.75 -4.90
C TYR A 60 -17.03 16.75 -5.63
N ASP A 61 -18.27 16.85 -5.18
CA ASP A 61 -19.26 17.79 -5.70
C ASP A 61 -18.81 19.24 -5.60
N LEU A 62 -18.16 19.59 -4.50
CA LEU A 62 -17.57 20.90 -4.27
C LEU A 62 -16.32 21.13 -5.14
N LEU A 63 -15.42 20.15 -5.24
CA LEU A 63 -14.17 20.26 -5.98
C LEU A 63 -14.40 20.55 -7.46
N TYR A 64 -15.43 19.93 -8.05
CA TYR A 64 -15.84 20.13 -9.44
C TYR A 64 -17.08 21.02 -9.55
N SER A 65 -17.32 21.87 -8.55
CA SER A 65 -18.35 22.91 -8.63
C SER A 65 -17.83 24.11 -9.43
N GLY A 66 -18.73 24.77 -10.16
CA GLY A 66 -18.43 26.05 -10.82
C GLY A 66 -17.41 25.96 -11.96
N LEU A 67 -17.25 24.79 -12.57
CA LEU A 67 -16.42 24.63 -13.76
C LEU A 67 -16.92 25.51 -14.89
N ASP A 68 -15.99 26.17 -15.58
CA ASP A 68 -16.29 26.82 -16.84
C ASP A 68 -16.49 25.78 -17.96
N SER A 69 -16.84 26.24 -19.16
CA SER A 69 -17.14 25.34 -20.28
C SER A 69 -15.96 24.49 -20.76
N GLU A 70 -14.73 25.00 -20.65
CA GLU A 70 -13.53 24.25 -21.05
C GLU A 70 -13.19 23.21 -19.99
N GLN A 71 -13.26 23.60 -18.73
CA GLN A 71 -13.05 22.72 -17.58
C GLN A 71 -14.11 21.61 -17.52
N GLN A 72 -15.38 21.93 -17.78
CA GLN A 72 -16.46 20.95 -17.83
C GLN A 72 -16.21 19.92 -18.93
N ARG A 73 -15.78 20.38 -20.12
CA ARG A 73 -15.46 19.48 -21.23
C ARG A 73 -14.31 18.53 -20.87
N LEU A 74 -13.24 19.05 -20.26
CA LEU A 74 -12.12 18.21 -19.83
C LEU A 74 -12.55 17.22 -18.74
N TYR A 75 -13.37 17.65 -17.78
CA TYR A 75 -13.95 16.77 -16.78
C TYR A 75 -14.72 15.61 -17.43
N ASP A 76 -15.60 15.91 -18.39
CA ASP A 76 -16.39 14.90 -19.11
C ASP A 76 -15.49 13.92 -19.89
N GLU A 77 -14.42 14.41 -20.53
CA GLU A 77 -13.42 13.58 -21.22
C GLU A 77 -12.67 12.64 -20.25
N LEU A 78 -12.31 13.12 -19.07
CA LEU A 78 -11.64 12.33 -18.03
C LEU A 78 -12.56 11.27 -17.42
N VAL A 79 -13.84 11.59 -17.24
CA VAL A 79 -14.85 10.63 -16.80
C VAL A 79 -15.04 9.54 -17.86
N ALA A 80 -15.17 9.92 -19.13
CA ALA A 80 -15.32 8.95 -20.23
C ALA A 80 -14.09 8.04 -20.39
N ALA A 81 -12.89 8.55 -20.09
CA ALA A 81 -11.65 7.77 -20.08
C ALA A 81 -11.50 6.87 -18.83
N GLY A 82 -12.38 6.98 -17.84
CA GLY A 82 -12.30 6.25 -16.57
C GLY A 82 -11.19 6.74 -15.63
N VAL A 83 -10.65 7.94 -15.89
CA VAL A 83 -9.65 8.57 -15.02
C VAL A 83 -10.32 9.18 -13.80
N LEU A 84 -11.50 9.80 -14.00
CA LEU A 84 -12.32 10.31 -12.93
C LEU A 84 -13.57 9.46 -12.72
N PRO A 85 -14.05 9.32 -11.47
CA PRO A 85 -15.30 8.62 -11.20
C PRO A 85 -16.50 9.40 -11.72
N VAL A 86 -17.55 8.68 -12.10
CA VAL A 86 -18.84 9.28 -12.45
C VAL A 86 -19.50 9.84 -11.18
N ARG A 87 -19.90 11.11 -11.21
CA ARG A 87 -20.63 11.77 -10.12
C ARG A 87 -21.91 11.00 -9.77
N GLY A 88 -22.14 10.74 -8.48
CA GLY A 88 -23.27 9.95 -7.98
C GLY A 88 -23.18 8.44 -8.27
N GLY A 89 -22.10 7.97 -8.88
CA GLY A 89 -21.80 6.56 -9.14
C GLY A 89 -20.90 5.97 -8.06
N GLY A 90 -21.26 6.21 -6.79
CA GLY A 90 -20.51 5.70 -5.64
C GLY A 90 -20.12 4.24 -5.85
N HIS A 91 -18.88 3.88 -5.49
CA HIS A 91 -18.27 2.57 -5.80
C HIS A 91 -18.95 1.39 -5.06
N ALA A 92 -20.07 1.66 -4.40
CA ALA A 92 -21.06 0.72 -3.91
C ALA A 92 -22.17 0.51 -4.95
N ALA A 93 -21.81 0.08 -6.16
CA ALA A 93 -22.76 -0.65 -7.00
C ALA A 93 -22.74 -2.13 -6.59
N PRO A 94 -23.88 -2.85 -6.59
CA PRO A 94 -23.98 -4.25 -6.21
C PRO A 94 -23.21 -5.20 -7.14
#